data_AF-A0AAX3L2A2-F1
#
_entry.id   AF-A0AAX3L2A2-F1
#
_cell.length_a   1.000
_cell.length_b   1.000
_cell.length_c   1.000
_cell.angle_alpha   90.00
_cell.angle_beta   90.00
_cell.angle_gamma   90.00
#
_symmetry.space_group_name_H-M   'P 1'
#
loop_
_entity.id
_entity.type
_entity.pdbx_description
1 polymer ?
#
loop_
_entity_poly.entity_id
_entity_poly.type
_entity_poly.pdbx_seq_one_letter_code
_entity_poly.pdbx_strand_id
1 'polypeptide(L)'
;MATDTPAGFGRLAFESQGIHFPLQVLRSNAGYYIGTVNEDGFPLSRESKEYFRKQAEADQVLAEGTWTQHGLSSLVPALLGF
;
A
#
# COMPACT_ATOMS: atom_id res chain seq x y z
N MET A 1 -0.66 3.38 -24.68
CA MET A 1 -1.75 3.35 -23.68
C MET A 1 -1.17 2.67 -22.46
N ALA A 2 -0.79 3.44 -21.43
CA ALA A 2 -0.27 2.86 -20.20
C ALA A 2 -1.42 2.11 -19.53
N THR A 3 -1.29 0.80 -19.43
CA THR A 3 -2.21 -0.03 -18.65
C THR A 3 -2.04 0.38 -17.20
N ASP A 4 -2.99 1.17 -16.70
CA ASP A 4 -3.24 1.42 -15.29
C ASP A 4 -3.64 0.07 -14.67
N THR A 5 -2.64 -0.77 -14.42
CA THR A 5 -2.82 -1.95 -13.57
C THR A 5 -3.19 -1.36 -12.21
N PRO A 6 -4.43 -1.57 -11.70
CA PRO A 6 -4.79 -1.04 -10.40
C PRO A 6 -3.74 -1.56 -9.43
N ALA A 7 -3.08 -0.63 -8.73
CA ALA A 7 -2.05 -0.92 -7.75
C ALA A 7 -2.71 -1.73 -6.62
N GLY A 8 -2.90 -3.03 -6.81
CA GLY A 8 -3.60 -3.92 -5.89
C GLY A 8 -4.94 -3.41 -5.33
N PHE A 9 -5.44 -4.12 -4.33
CA PHE A 9 -6.48 -3.64 -3.43
C PHE A 9 -6.00 -3.85 -1.99
N GLY A 10 -6.52 -3.07 -1.04
CA GLY A 10 -6.20 -3.24 0.37
C GLY A 10 -6.74 -4.56 0.90
N ARG A 11 -5.85 -5.44 1.35
CA ARG A 11 -6.25 -6.70 1.95
C ARG A 11 -6.89 -6.46 3.31
N LEU A 12 -6.32 -5.59 4.14
CA LEU A 12 -6.90 -5.30 5.46
C LEU A 12 -8.25 -4.59 5.32
N ALA A 13 -8.37 -3.72 4.32
CA ALA A 13 -9.64 -3.11 3.96
C ALA A 13 -10.69 -4.17 3.57
N PHE A 14 -10.31 -5.12 2.73
CA PHE A 14 -11.18 -6.23 2.33
C PHE A 14 -11.54 -7.15 3.49
N GLU A 15 -10.59 -7.49 4.37
CA GLU A 15 -10.86 -8.29 5.57
C GLU A 15 -11.81 -7.57 6.54
N SER A 16 -11.75 -6.24 6.62
CA SER A 16 -12.62 -5.45 7.49
C SER A 16 -14.02 -5.19 6.91
N GLN A 17 -14.15 -4.99 5.60
CA GLN A 17 -15.39 -4.49 4.97
C GLN A 17 -15.96 -5.44 3.89
N GLY A 18 -15.20 -6.45 3.45
CA GLY A 18 -15.58 -7.32 2.34
C GLY A 18 -15.56 -6.62 0.96
N ILE A 19 -15.00 -5.42 0.87
CA ILE A 19 -15.00 -4.57 -0.33
C ILE A 19 -13.55 -4.33 -0.76
N HIS A 20 -13.31 -4.39 -2.08
CA HIS A 20 -12.02 -4.12 -2.68
C HIS A 20 -11.82 -2.60 -2.80
N PHE A 21 -11.09 -2.03 -1.85
CA PHE A 21 -10.66 -0.63 -1.93
C PHE A 21 -9.29 -0.52 -2.60
N PRO A 22 -9.08 0.43 -3.53
CA PRO A 22 -7.80 0.60 -4.21
C PRO A 22 -6.71 1.05 -3.23
N LEU A 23 -5.47 0.59 -3.44
CA LEU A 23 -4.34 1.10 -2.67
C LEU A 23 -3.96 2.50 -3.14
N GLN A 24 -3.60 3.35 -2.19
CA GLN A 24 -3.13 4.69 -2.46
C GLN A 24 -2.18 5.17 -1.37
N VAL A 25 -1.40 6.20 -1.71
CA VAL A 25 -0.54 6.88 -0.74
C VAL A 25 -1.38 7.79 0.15
N LEU A 26 -1.23 7.60 1.44
CA LEU A 26 -1.86 8.39 2.50
C LEU A 26 -0.80 9.06 3.37
N ARG A 27 -1.20 10.06 4.15
CA ARG A 27 -0.31 10.83 5.03
C ARG A 27 -0.83 10.85 6.47
N SER A 28 0.07 10.67 7.42
CA SER A 28 -0.17 10.89 8.85
C SER A 28 0.94 11.74 9.45
N ASN A 29 0.88 11.98 10.77
CA ASN A 29 1.94 12.67 11.50
C ASN A 29 3.27 11.88 11.51
N ALA A 30 3.23 10.56 11.30
CA ALA A 30 4.41 9.70 11.27
C ALA A 30 5.10 9.66 9.89
N GLY A 31 4.43 10.12 8.82
CA GLY A 31 4.93 10.09 7.46
C GLY A 31 3.86 9.68 6.45
N TYR A 32 4.31 9.32 5.25
CA TYR A 32 3.48 8.76 4.19
C TYR A 32 3.42 7.24 4.32
N TYR A 33 2.33 6.62 3.88
CA TYR A 33 2.15 5.17 3.94
C TYR A 33 1.21 4.73 2.83
N ILE A 34 1.18 3.43 2.54
CA ILE A 34 0.24 2.84 1.59
C ILE A 34 -0.97 2.34 2.39
N GLY A 35 -2.15 2.73 1.95
CA GLY A 35 -3.40 2.36 2.61
C GLY A 35 -4.58 2.46 1.67
N THR A 36 -5.77 2.42 2.25
CA THR A 36 -7.03 2.59 1.51
C THR A 36 -7.86 3.69 2.11
N VAL A 37 -8.78 4.23 1.31
CA VAL A 37 -9.85 5.13 1.78
C VAL A 37 -11.19 4.45 1.56
N ASN A 38 -12.13 4.74 2.46
CA ASN A 38 -13.52 4.35 2.27
C ASN A 38 -14.23 5.27 1.26
N GLU A 39 -15.50 5.00 0.99
CA GLU A 39 -16.34 5.78 0.07
C GLU A 39 -16.52 7.23 0.51
N ASP A 40 -16.45 7.50 1.82
CA ASP A 40 -16.51 8.83 2.42
C ASP A 40 -15.17 9.60 2.33
N GLY A 41 -14.10 8.97 1.81
CA GLY A 41 -12.78 9.56 1.67
C GLY A 41 -11.93 9.57 2.95
N PHE A 42 -12.35 8.86 4.00
CA PHE A 42 -11.57 8.69 5.23
C PHE A 42 -10.59 7.51 5.10
N PRO A 43 -9.38 7.62 5.66
CA PRO A 43 -8.45 6.50 5.76
C PRO A 43 -9.11 5.29 6.44
N LEU A 44 -9.22 4.20 5.71
CA LEU A 44 -9.88 2.98 6.18
C LEU A 44 -8.87 2.00 6.79
N SER A 45 -7.75 1.78 6.10
CA SER A 45 -6.70 0.87 6.54
C SER A 45 -5.31 1.39 6.19
N ARG A 46 -4.33 1.01 7.01
CA ARG A 46 -2.91 1.14 6.70
C ARG A 46 -2.39 -0.23 6.30
N GLU A 47 -2.09 -0.37 5.01
CA GLU A 47 -1.66 -1.62 4.39
C GLU A 47 -0.13 -1.76 4.51
N SER A 48 0.65 -0.70 4.26
CA SER A 48 2.10 -0.79 4.48
C SER A 48 2.47 -0.87 5.97
N LYS A 49 3.52 -1.63 6.26
CA LYS A 49 4.19 -1.60 7.55
C LYS A 49 5.06 -0.35 7.69
N GLU A 50 5.65 0.09 6.58
CA GLU A 50 6.56 1.23 6.50
C GLU A 50 5.81 2.57 6.55
N TYR A 51 6.54 3.55 7.07
CA TYR A 51 6.29 4.96 6.82
C TYR A 51 7.43 5.53 5.97
N PHE A 52 7.06 6.28 4.94
CA PHE A 52 7.97 6.94 4.02
C PHE A 52 8.07 8.42 4.37
N ARG A 53 9.25 9.01 4.17
CA ARG A 53 9.44 10.45 4.51
C ARG A 53 8.84 11.37 3.47
N LYS A 54 8.78 10.95 2.21
CA LYS A 54 8.29 11.75 1.08
C LYS A 54 7.16 11.01 0.38
N GLN A 55 6.20 11.77 -0.14
CA GLN A 55 5.10 11.21 -0.91
C GLN A 55 5.60 10.44 -2.13
N ALA A 56 6.53 11.04 -2.89
CA ALA A 56 7.13 10.42 -4.08
C ALA A 56 7.82 9.07 -3.81
N GLU A 57 8.38 8.89 -2.60
CA GLU A 57 8.97 7.61 -2.20
C GLU A 57 7.88 6.55 -1.99
N ALA A 58 6.76 6.92 -1.34
CA ALA A 58 5.60 6.05 -1.17
C ALA A 58 4.92 5.74 -2.51
N ASP A 59 4.82 6.71 -3.43
CA ASP A 59 4.26 6.50 -4.77
C ASP A 59 5.12 5.54 -5.58
N GLN A 60 6.45 5.70 -5.52
CA GLN A 60 7.39 4.84 -6.22
C GLN A 60 7.29 3.40 -5.72
N VAL A 61 7.36 3.16 -4.41
CA VAL A 61 7.29 1.79 -3.88
C VAL A 61 5.91 1.17 -4.06
N LEU A 62 4.83 1.97 -4.07
CA LEU A 62 3.49 1.49 -4.43
C LEU A 62 3.44 0.99 -5.87
N ALA A 63 4.00 1.78 -6.81
CA ALA A 63 4.06 1.42 -8.22
C ALA A 63 4.97 0.21 -8.48
N GLU A 64 6.10 0.11 -7.75
CA GLU A 64 7.05 -1.01 -7.85
C GLU A 64 6.62 -2.25 -7.07
N GLY A 65 5.67 -2.13 -6.14
CA GLY A 65 5.25 -3.22 -5.24
C GLY A 65 6.32 -3.63 -4.23
N THR A 66 7.25 -2.73 -3.88
CA THR A 66 8.43 -3.01 -3.02
C THR A 66 8.20 -2.74 -1.53
N TRP A 67 6.96 -2.47 -1.12
CA TRP A 67 6.55 -2.25 0.27
C TRP A 67 6.11 -3.56 0.95
N THR A 68 6.15 -3.62 2.28
CA THR A 68 5.66 -4.80 3.02
C THR A 68 4.28 -4.59 3.60
N GLN A 69 3.41 -5.56 3.35
CA GLN A 69 2.02 -5.57 3.82
C GLN A 69 1.94 -5.96 5.30
N HIS A 70 1.18 -5.21 6.08
CA HIS A 70 0.97 -5.44 7.51
C HIS A 70 0.25 -6.79 7.70
N GLY A 71 0.81 -7.65 8.59
CA GLY A 71 0.30 -9.01 8.83
C GLY A 71 0.82 -10.09 7.87
N LEU A 72 1.51 -9.73 6.77
CA LEU A 72 2.36 -10.70 6.09
C LEU A 72 3.71 -10.70 6.82
N SER A 73 4.02 -11.77 7.55
CA SER A 73 5.42 -12.03 7.92
C SER A 73 6.18 -12.11 6.59
N SER A 74 7.00 -11.10 6.29
CA SER A 74 7.78 -11.04 5.06
C SER A 74 8.77 -12.20 5.07
N LEU A 75 8.38 -13.36 4.56
CA LEU A 75 9.33 -14.37 4.18
C LEU A 75 9.84 -13.99 2.79
N VAL A 76 11.12 -13.62 2.80
CA VAL A 76 12.11 -13.55 1.72
C VAL A 76 12.32 -12.17 1.07
N PRO A 77 13.47 -11.51 1.36
CA PRO A 77 14.03 -10.53 0.45
C PRO A 77 14.82 -11.22 -0.68
N ALA A 78 14.68 -10.66 -1.87
CA ALA A 78 15.72 -10.57 -2.91
C ALA A 78 16.77 -11.69 -2.97
N LEU A 79 16.53 -12.70 -3.81
CA LEU A 79 17.61 -13.44 -4.47
C LEU A 79 17.14 -13.84 -5.86
N LEU A 80 17.54 -13.07 -6.87
CA LEU A 80 18.11 -13.64 -8.10
C LEU A 80 18.89 -12.52 -8.82
N GLY A 81 20.11 -12.30 -8.34
CA GLY A 81 21.21 -11.90 -9.20
C GLY A 81 22.10 -13.12 -9.38
N PHE A 82 22.01 -13.77 -10.53
CA PHE A 82 23.03 -14.61 -11.15
C PHE A 82 22.84 -14.55 -12.66
#